data_AF-A0AA43C8G7-F1
#
_entry.id   AF-A0AA43C8G7-F1
#
_cell.length_a   1.000
_cell.length_b   1.000
_cell.length_c   1.000
_cell.angle_alpha   90.00
_cell.angle_beta   90.00
_cell.angle_gamma   90.00
#
_symmetry.space_group_name_H-M   'P 1'
#
loop_
_entity.id
_entity.type
_entity.pdbx_description
1 polymer ?
#
loop_
_entity_poly.entity_id
_entity_poly.type
_entity_poly.pdbx_seq_one_letter_code
_entity_poly.pdbx_strand_id
1 'polypeptide(L)'
;MKYTNKIGGKFFYLIAIVLSLHFLGHDALAAEKSSGWRPMYDLILRWINFGIIVFLIVKYGKTPIMNFLRGQKDKLAQEIDRLENEKEDAKAKIKETLKTVDESDVRFSELKDRIIRQGEKKKTEIIESAQNQSKLMLEDGKRRINTYFLQAKNEFRAELIDRAMDMAMERLPEEITPQDNDKFTHLFLESTSAE
;
A
#
# COMPACT_ATOMS: atom_id res chain seq x y z
N MET A 1 -15.49 -40.76 -7.61
CA MET A 1 -14.99 -42.10 -8.02
C MET A 1 -14.59 -42.96 -6.79
N LYS A 2 -15.52 -43.20 -5.85
CA LYS A 2 -15.24 -43.85 -4.53
C LYS A 2 -15.75 -45.29 -4.41
N TYR A 3 -16.32 -45.89 -5.47
CA TYR A 3 -17.10 -47.13 -5.35
C TYR A 3 -16.34 -48.43 -5.69
N THR A 4 -15.16 -48.36 -6.33
CA THR A 4 -14.43 -49.56 -6.79
C THR A 4 -13.54 -50.20 -5.72
N ASN A 5 -13.08 -49.45 -4.70
CA ASN A 5 -12.22 -49.97 -3.64
C ASN A 5 -12.96 -50.80 -2.58
N LYS A 6 -14.29 -50.68 -2.47
CA LYS A 6 -15.06 -51.41 -1.46
C LYS A 6 -15.23 -52.89 -1.82
N ILE A 7 -15.17 -53.23 -3.10
CA ILE A 7 -15.36 -54.60 -3.61
C ILE A 7 -14.06 -55.40 -3.47
N GLY A 8 -12.91 -54.82 -3.81
CA GLY A 8 -11.60 -55.46 -3.65
C GLY A 8 -11.24 -55.73 -2.19
N GLY A 9 -11.50 -54.77 -1.30
CA GLY A 9 -11.34 -54.97 0.15
C GLY A 9 -12.25 -56.06 0.69
N LYS A 10 -13.55 -56.04 0.34
CA LYS A 10 -14.50 -57.10 0.73
C LYS A 10 -14.08 -58.48 0.22
N PHE A 11 -13.52 -58.57 -0.99
CA PHE A 11 -13.02 -59.83 -1.55
C PHE A 11 -11.79 -60.35 -0.79
N PHE A 12 -10.85 -59.46 -0.43
CA PHE A 12 -9.70 -59.81 0.39
C PHE A 12 -10.11 -60.26 1.81
N TYR A 13 -11.08 -59.58 2.44
CA TYR A 13 -11.66 -60.00 3.72
C TYR A 13 -12.37 -61.35 3.62
N LEU A 14 -13.11 -61.61 2.53
CA LEU A 14 -13.77 -62.90 2.30
C LEU A 14 -12.74 -64.04 2.17
N ILE A 15 -11.64 -63.80 1.44
CA ILE A 15 -10.53 -64.74 1.31
C ILE A 15 -9.83 -64.96 2.65
N ALA A 16 -9.56 -63.90 3.41
CA ALA A 16 -8.95 -64.01 4.74
C ALA A 16 -9.84 -64.78 5.72
N ILE A 17 -11.17 -64.61 5.66
CA ILE A 17 -12.13 -65.37 6.45
C ILE A 17 -12.14 -66.84 6.05
N VAL A 18 -12.12 -67.15 4.75
CA VAL A 18 -12.11 -68.54 4.25
C VAL A 18 -10.79 -69.25 4.57
N LEU A 19 -9.66 -68.55 4.46
CA LEU A 19 -8.34 -69.05 4.85
C LEU A 19 -8.21 -69.21 6.37
N SER A 20 -8.77 -68.28 7.16
CA SER A 20 -8.83 -68.39 8.62
C SER A 20 -9.70 -69.57 9.07
N LEU A 21 -10.85 -69.80 8.41
CA LEU A 21 -11.67 -71.00 8.63
C LEU A 21 -10.91 -72.30 8.31
N HIS A 22 -10.09 -72.29 7.26
CA HIS A 22 -9.26 -73.44 6.88
C HIS A 22 -8.10 -73.70 7.84
N PHE A 23 -7.51 -72.65 8.42
CA PHE A 23 -6.42 -72.76 9.40
C PHE A 23 -6.92 -73.04 10.83
N LEU A 24 -8.12 -72.56 11.21
CA LEU A 24 -8.74 -72.81 12.52
C LEU A 24 -9.44 -74.19 12.61
N GLY A 25 -9.59 -74.89 11.49
CA GLY A 25 -9.96 -76.31 11.45
C GLY A 25 -8.78 -77.19 11.89
N HIS A 26 -8.25 -76.99 13.08
CA HIS A 26 -7.37 -77.96 13.72
C HIS A 26 -8.17 -79.18 14.17
N ASP A 27 -7.53 -80.35 14.12
CA ASP A 27 -8.07 -81.66 14.46
C ASP A 27 -9.03 -81.57 15.65
N ALA A 28 -10.30 -81.93 15.45
CA ALA A 28 -11.16 -82.26 16.57
C ALA A 28 -10.47 -83.42 17.31
N LEU A 29 -9.89 -83.13 18.48
CA LEU A 29 -9.20 -84.08 19.38
C LEU A 29 -10.21 -85.06 20.00
N ALA A 30 -10.91 -85.81 19.16
CA ALA A 30 -11.83 -86.89 19.52
C ALA A 30 -11.89 -87.96 18.41
N ALA A 31 -10.79 -88.17 17.68
CA ALA A 31 -10.67 -89.27 16.72
C ALA A 31 -9.52 -90.18 17.15
N GLU A 32 -9.90 -91.36 17.63
CA GLU A 32 -9.04 -92.52 17.80
C GLU A 32 -8.20 -92.72 16.52
N LYS A 33 -6.88 -92.90 16.69
CA LYS A 33 -5.90 -92.99 15.60
C LYS A 33 -6.09 -94.30 14.83
N SER A 34 -7.13 -94.36 14.01
CA SER A 34 -7.43 -95.53 13.17
C SER A 34 -6.45 -95.59 12.00
N SER A 35 -5.75 -96.71 11.88
CA SER A 35 -4.88 -97.04 10.75
C SER A 35 -5.75 -97.34 9.51
N GLY A 36 -6.27 -96.29 8.87
CA GLY A 36 -7.14 -96.39 7.70
C GLY A 36 -6.96 -95.22 6.74
N TRP A 37 -7.60 -95.29 5.57
CA TRP A 37 -7.49 -94.36 4.43
C TRP A 37 -7.98 -92.92 4.68
N ARG A 38 -8.56 -92.62 5.86
CA ARG A 38 -9.18 -91.32 6.18
C ARG A 38 -8.18 -90.14 6.26
N PRO A 39 -7.01 -90.23 6.93
CA PRO A 39 -6.07 -89.11 7.00
C PRO A 39 -5.48 -88.74 5.62
N MET A 40 -5.33 -89.72 4.73
CA MET A 40 -4.90 -89.49 3.34
C MET A 40 -5.99 -88.76 2.55
N TYR A 41 -7.25 -89.14 2.73
CA TYR A 41 -8.40 -88.51 2.10
C TYR A 41 -8.58 -87.05 2.55
N ASP A 42 -8.46 -86.77 3.84
CA ASP A 42 -8.58 -85.41 4.39
C ASP A 42 -7.44 -84.49 3.90
N LEU A 43 -6.22 -85.03 3.77
CA LEU A 43 -5.09 -84.29 3.21
C LEU A 43 -5.32 -83.93 1.74
N ILE A 44 -5.79 -84.89 0.93
CA ILE A 44 -6.10 -84.67 -0.50
C ILE A 44 -7.21 -83.64 -0.66
N LEU A 45 -8.29 -83.74 0.13
CA LEU A 45 -9.38 -82.75 0.12
C LEU A 45 -8.89 -81.34 0.49
N ARG A 46 -7.98 -81.21 1.45
CA ARG A 46 -7.39 -79.91 1.83
C ARG A 46 -6.59 -79.29 0.70
N TRP A 47 -5.80 -80.08 -0.02
CA TRP A 47 -5.04 -79.62 -1.19
C TRP A 47 -5.95 -79.23 -2.36
N ILE A 48 -7.03 -79.98 -2.59
CA ILE A 48 -8.05 -79.62 -3.59
C ILE A 48 -8.72 -78.29 -3.22
N ASN A 49 -9.11 -78.10 -1.96
CA ASN A 49 -9.73 -76.87 -1.50
C ASN A 49 -8.77 -75.66 -1.59
N PHE A 50 -7.51 -75.85 -1.18
CA PHE A 50 -6.46 -74.86 -1.38
C PHE A 50 -6.29 -74.48 -2.87
N GLY A 51 -6.27 -75.48 -3.76
CA GLY A 51 -6.21 -75.27 -5.21
C GLY A 51 -7.39 -74.45 -5.73
N ILE A 52 -8.62 -74.72 -5.26
CA ILE A 52 -9.82 -73.97 -5.62
C ILE A 52 -9.71 -72.51 -5.16
N ILE A 53 -9.26 -72.28 -3.92
CA ILE A 53 -9.09 -70.93 -3.36
C ILE A 53 -8.03 -70.16 -4.15
N VAL A 54 -6.86 -70.76 -4.41
CA VAL A 54 -5.79 -70.13 -5.20
C VAL A 54 -6.28 -69.82 -6.62
N PHE A 55 -7.02 -70.74 -7.25
CA PHE A 55 -7.60 -70.51 -8.57
C PHE A 55 -8.56 -69.31 -8.57
N LEU A 56 -9.42 -69.19 -7.56
CA LEU A 56 -10.32 -68.05 -7.41
C LEU A 56 -9.55 -66.73 -7.17
N ILE A 57 -8.49 -66.75 -6.36
CA ILE A 57 -7.65 -65.58 -6.11
C ILE A 57 -6.93 -65.13 -7.38
N VAL A 58 -6.34 -66.05 -8.13
CA VAL A 58 -5.62 -65.70 -9.37
C VAL A 58 -6.59 -65.21 -10.43
N LYS A 59 -7.76 -65.85 -10.56
CA LYS A 59 -8.78 -65.48 -11.55
C LYS A 59 -9.45 -64.14 -11.26
N TYR A 60 -9.81 -63.86 -10.00
CA TYR A 60 -10.58 -62.67 -9.64
C TYR A 60 -9.74 -61.57 -8.96
N GLY A 61 -8.61 -61.90 -8.34
CA GLY A 61 -7.75 -60.97 -7.60
C GLY A 61 -6.72 -60.22 -8.44
N LYS A 62 -6.34 -60.73 -9.62
CA LYS A 62 -5.35 -60.08 -10.50
C LYS A 62 -5.73 -58.64 -10.88
N THR A 63 -6.99 -58.45 -11.29
CA THR A 63 -7.50 -57.14 -11.72
C THR A 63 -7.57 -56.10 -10.59
N PRO A 64 -8.19 -56.37 -9.41
CA PRO A 64 -8.25 -55.38 -8.34
C PRO A 64 -6.88 -55.04 -7.75
N ILE A 65 -5.96 -56.01 -7.63
CA ILE A 65 -4.60 -55.75 -7.11
C ILE A 65 -3.81 -54.87 -8.07
N MET A 66 -3.84 -55.17 -9.37
CA MET A 66 -3.15 -54.36 -10.38
C MET A 66 -3.73 -52.95 -10.46
N ASN A 67 -5.06 -52.81 -10.39
CA ASN A 67 -5.73 -51.51 -10.40
C ASN A 67 -5.39 -50.67 -9.16
N PHE A 68 -5.25 -51.30 -7.98
CA PHE A 68 -4.84 -50.61 -6.76
C PHE A 68 -3.41 -50.08 -6.87
N LEU A 69 -2.46 -50.92 -7.31
CA LEU A 69 -1.06 -50.53 -7.47
C LEU A 69 -0.88 -49.44 -8.53
N ARG A 70 -1.59 -49.54 -9.67
CA ARG A 70 -1.62 -48.48 -10.69
C ARG A 70 -2.19 -47.19 -10.14
N GLY A 71 -3.33 -47.24 -9.45
CA GLY A 71 -3.93 -46.06 -8.83
C GLY A 71 -3.03 -45.37 -7.80
N GLN A 72 -2.22 -46.13 -7.04
CA GLN A 72 -1.24 -45.53 -6.12
C GLN A 72 -0.06 -44.91 -6.87
N LYS A 73 0.43 -45.54 -7.94
CA LYS A 73 1.46 -44.98 -8.80
C LYS A 73 1.00 -43.68 -9.47
N ASP A 74 -0.22 -43.67 -10.01
CA ASP A 74 -0.80 -42.51 -10.70
C ASP A 74 -1.01 -41.34 -9.74
N LYS A 75 -1.47 -41.61 -8.51
CA LYS A 75 -1.57 -40.58 -7.46
C LYS A 75 -0.21 -39.99 -7.10
N LEU A 76 0.80 -40.82 -6.90
CA LEU A 76 2.14 -40.35 -6.56
C LEU A 76 2.74 -39.53 -7.71
N ALA A 77 2.54 -39.98 -8.95
CA ALA A 77 2.98 -39.23 -10.13
C ALA A 77 2.28 -37.86 -10.23
N GLN A 78 0.97 -37.80 -9.99
CA GLN A 78 0.21 -36.55 -9.95
C GLN A 78 0.66 -35.63 -8.80
N GLU A 79 0.98 -36.20 -7.64
CA GLU A 79 1.47 -35.43 -6.50
C GLU A 79 2.86 -34.83 -6.77
N ILE A 80 3.77 -35.61 -7.36
CA ILE A 80 5.09 -35.13 -7.77
C ILE A 80 4.96 -34.03 -8.82
N ASP A 81 4.14 -34.24 -9.86
CA ASP A 81 3.90 -33.25 -10.92
C ASP A 81 3.32 -31.94 -10.35
N ARG A 82 2.37 -32.06 -9.41
CA ARG A 82 1.84 -30.88 -8.70
C ARG A 82 2.91 -30.15 -7.91
N LEU A 83 3.76 -30.87 -7.17
CA LEU A 83 4.84 -30.26 -6.38
C LEU A 83 5.93 -29.62 -7.26
N GLU A 84 6.22 -30.22 -8.43
CA GLU A 84 7.14 -29.65 -9.41
C GLU A 84 6.60 -28.33 -9.96
N ASN A 85 5.32 -28.30 -10.35
CA ASN A 85 4.63 -27.09 -10.82
C ASN A 85 4.57 -26.01 -9.72
N GLU A 86 4.18 -26.37 -8.49
CA GLU A 86 4.15 -25.43 -7.36
C GLU A 86 5.54 -24.83 -7.07
N LYS A 87 6.60 -25.63 -7.21
CA LYS A 87 7.99 -25.18 -7.05
C LYS A 87 8.42 -24.26 -8.19
N GLU A 88 8.02 -24.54 -9.43
CA GLU A 88 8.29 -23.67 -10.57
C GLU A 88 7.58 -22.32 -10.43
N ASP A 89 6.30 -22.33 -10.08
CA ASP A 89 5.50 -21.13 -9.81
C ASP A 89 6.11 -20.30 -8.66
N ALA A 90 6.52 -20.94 -7.56
CA ALA A 90 7.17 -20.26 -6.46
C ALA A 90 8.50 -19.62 -6.88
N LYS A 91 9.32 -20.31 -7.69
CA LYS A 91 10.57 -19.76 -8.23
C LYS A 91 10.31 -18.58 -9.17
N ALA A 92 9.31 -18.69 -10.05
CA ALA A 92 8.91 -17.61 -10.94
C ALA A 92 8.50 -16.37 -10.15
N LYS A 93 7.67 -16.55 -9.11
CA LYS A 93 7.24 -15.47 -8.23
C LYS A 93 8.38 -14.83 -7.44
N ILE A 94 9.35 -15.62 -6.97
CA ILE A 94 10.57 -15.08 -6.33
C ILE A 94 11.36 -14.24 -7.32
N LYS A 95 11.57 -14.72 -8.55
CA LYS A 95 12.30 -13.99 -9.59
C LYS A 95 11.61 -12.68 -9.96
N GLU A 96 10.28 -12.69 -10.09
CA GLU A 96 9.49 -11.49 -10.35
C GLU A 96 9.60 -10.50 -9.19
N THR A 97 9.45 -10.97 -7.95
CA THR A 97 9.57 -10.11 -6.76
C THR A 97 10.95 -9.47 -6.66
N LEU A 98 12.03 -10.23 -6.89
CA LEU A 98 13.39 -9.71 -6.89
C LEU A 98 13.60 -8.65 -7.98
N LYS A 99 13.04 -8.86 -9.18
CA LYS A 99 13.06 -7.86 -10.24
C LYS A 99 12.31 -6.58 -9.83
N THR A 100 11.14 -6.73 -9.22
CA THR A 100 10.36 -5.58 -8.72
C THR A 100 11.10 -4.81 -7.62
N VAL A 101 11.86 -5.49 -6.75
CA VAL A 101 12.69 -4.86 -5.73
C VAL A 101 13.80 -4.03 -6.38
N ASP A 102 14.55 -4.62 -7.33
CA ASP A 102 15.62 -3.91 -8.05
C ASP A 102 15.10 -2.67 -8.81
N GLU A 103 13.98 -2.82 -9.53
CA GLU A 103 13.30 -1.69 -10.18
C GLU A 103 12.81 -0.64 -9.16
N SER A 104 12.44 -1.04 -7.95
CA SER A 104 12.00 -0.12 -6.90
C SER A 104 13.16 0.68 -6.32
N ASP A 105 14.35 0.10 -6.18
CA ASP A 105 15.53 0.80 -5.70
C ASP A 105 15.96 1.90 -6.68
N VAL A 106 15.93 1.61 -7.99
CA VAL A 106 16.18 2.60 -9.04
C VAL A 106 15.16 3.74 -8.96
N ARG A 107 13.86 3.41 -8.91
CA ARG A 107 12.79 4.43 -8.77
C ARG A 107 12.95 5.26 -7.50
N PHE A 108 13.37 4.65 -6.39
CA PHE A 108 13.58 5.35 -5.13
C PHE A 108 14.74 6.34 -5.23
N SER A 109 15.85 5.94 -5.87
CA SER A 109 16.98 6.84 -6.13
C SER A 109 16.55 8.03 -7.00
N GLU A 110 15.83 7.77 -8.09
CA GLU A 110 15.33 8.84 -8.97
C GLU A 110 14.35 9.79 -8.26
N LEU A 111 13.48 9.24 -7.41
CA LEU A 111 12.55 10.01 -6.60
C LEU A 111 13.30 10.89 -5.60
N LYS A 112 14.31 10.34 -4.91
CA LYS A 112 15.15 11.09 -3.98
C LYS A 112 15.84 12.26 -4.69
N ASP A 113 16.46 12.02 -5.84
CA ASP A 113 17.12 13.08 -6.61
C ASP A 113 16.14 14.15 -7.10
N ARG A 114 14.93 13.74 -7.50
CA ARG A 114 13.86 14.68 -7.87
C ARG A 114 13.43 15.55 -6.69
N ILE A 115 13.25 14.96 -5.51
CA ILE A 115 12.88 15.70 -4.29
C ILE A 115 13.98 16.70 -3.91
N ILE A 116 15.26 16.29 -3.97
CA ILE A 116 16.39 17.18 -3.68
C ILE A 116 16.40 18.36 -4.66
N ARG A 117 16.33 18.11 -5.97
CA ARG A 117 16.30 19.17 -6.99
C ARG A 117 15.10 20.11 -6.82
N GLN A 118 13.92 19.56 -6.51
CA GLN A 118 12.73 20.38 -6.23
C GLN A 118 12.89 21.22 -4.97
N GLY A 119 13.48 20.65 -3.91
CA GLY A 119 13.79 21.36 -2.68
C GLY A 119 14.78 22.51 -2.89
N GLU A 120 15.86 22.28 -3.64
CA GLU A 120 16.83 23.31 -3.99
C GLU A 120 16.20 24.43 -4.82
N LYS A 121 15.43 24.08 -5.85
CA LYS A 121 14.69 25.06 -6.66
C LYS A 121 13.74 25.89 -5.79
N LYS A 122 12.97 25.22 -4.93
CA LYS A 122 12.00 25.90 -4.06
C LYS A 122 12.68 26.82 -3.04
N LYS A 123 13.83 26.39 -2.49
CA LYS A 123 14.66 27.21 -1.61
C LYS A 123 15.10 28.49 -2.33
N THR A 124 15.62 28.37 -3.55
CA THR A 124 16.03 29.53 -4.36
C THR A 124 14.87 30.46 -4.65
N GLU A 125 13.72 29.94 -5.07
CA GLU A 125 12.50 30.73 -5.29
C GLU A 125 12.04 31.49 -4.03
N ILE A 126 12.10 30.84 -2.86
CA ILE A 126 11.73 31.49 -1.58
C ILE A 126 12.70 32.63 -1.26
N ILE A 127 14.01 32.42 -1.43
CA ILE A 127 15.02 33.44 -1.17
C ILE A 127 14.84 34.63 -2.12
N GLU A 128 14.67 34.38 -3.41
CA GLU A 128 14.49 35.42 -4.43
C GLU A 128 13.19 36.22 -4.17
N SER A 129 12.10 35.52 -3.87
CA SER A 129 10.83 36.17 -3.50
C SER A 129 10.97 37.03 -2.24
N ALA A 130 11.65 36.53 -1.20
CA ALA A 130 11.89 37.28 0.03
C ALA A 130 12.77 38.52 -0.21
N GLN A 131 13.80 38.41 -1.06
CA GLN A 131 14.64 39.56 -1.44
C GLN A 131 13.85 40.61 -2.22
N ASN A 132 13.02 40.18 -3.18
CA ASN A 132 12.18 41.09 -3.94
C ASN A 132 11.13 41.80 -3.05
N GLN A 133 10.47 41.05 -2.16
CA GLN A 133 9.54 41.62 -1.18
C GLN A 133 10.22 42.61 -0.24
N SER A 134 11.43 42.28 0.25
CA SER A 134 12.22 43.19 1.08
C SER A 134 12.55 44.49 0.35
N LYS A 135 12.95 44.40 -0.92
CA LYS A 135 13.23 45.58 -1.76
C LYS A 135 11.98 46.44 -1.94
N LEU A 136 10.84 45.84 -2.29
CA LEU A 136 9.57 46.55 -2.44
C LEU A 136 9.14 47.23 -1.13
N MET A 137 9.29 46.54 0.00
CA MET A 137 8.98 47.09 1.32
C MET A 137 9.86 48.30 1.66
N LEU A 138 11.14 48.25 1.31
CA LEU A 138 12.07 49.36 1.51
C LEU A 138 11.73 50.56 0.62
N GLU A 139 11.38 50.31 -0.65
CA GLU A 139 10.96 51.37 -1.59
C GLU A 139 9.64 52.02 -1.14
N ASP A 140 8.65 51.23 -0.73
CA ASP A 140 7.39 51.74 -0.16
C ASP A 140 7.63 52.53 1.12
N GLY A 141 8.48 52.02 2.02
CA GLY A 141 8.88 52.72 3.24
C GLY A 141 9.51 54.09 2.96
N LYS A 142 10.46 54.17 2.01
CA LYS A 142 11.05 55.44 1.57
C LYS A 142 10.01 56.40 1.00
N ARG A 143 9.08 55.89 0.19
CA ARG A 143 7.99 56.69 -0.38
C ARG A 143 7.10 57.26 0.72
N ARG A 144 6.69 56.44 1.69
CA ARG A 144 5.89 56.86 2.84
C ARG A 144 6.60 57.92 3.68
N ILE A 145 7.88 57.72 3.98
CA ILE A 145 8.69 58.71 4.72
C ILE A 145 8.68 60.05 3.99
N ASN A 146 8.90 60.07 2.67
CA ASN A 146 8.86 61.30 1.89
C ASN A 146 7.49 61.97 1.92
N THR A 147 6.40 61.20 1.83
CA THR A 147 5.03 61.72 1.96
C THR A 147 4.80 62.33 3.33
N TYR A 148 5.15 61.63 4.41
CA TYR A 148 5.02 62.14 5.78
C TYR A 148 5.87 63.40 6.00
N PHE A 149 7.10 63.43 5.49
CA PHE A 149 7.96 64.60 5.58
C PHE A 149 7.35 65.81 4.86
N LEU A 150 6.80 65.61 3.66
CA LEU A 150 6.13 66.68 2.92
C LEU A 150 4.88 67.19 3.64
N GLN A 151 4.09 66.27 4.20
CA GLN A 151 2.90 66.61 4.98
C GLN A 151 3.26 67.40 6.24
N ALA A 152 4.24 66.91 7.02
CA ALA A 152 4.73 67.59 8.22
C ALA A 152 5.29 68.98 7.89
N LYS A 153 6.01 69.14 6.78
CA LYS A 153 6.51 70.45 6.32
C LYS A 153 5.36 71.41 6.00
N ASN A 154 4.31 70.93 5.34
CA ASN A 154 3.16 71.76 4.98
C ASN A 154 2.35 72.16 6.22
N GLU A 155 2.13 71.23 7.14
CA GLU A 155 1.46 71.48 8.42
C GLU A 155 2.24 72.50 9.27
N PHE A 156 3.55 72.32 9.39
CA PHE A 156 4.43 73.26 10.08
C PHE A 156 4.41 74.66 9.43
N ARG A 157 4.38 74.72 8.09
CA ARG A 157 4.28 76.01 7.38
C ARG A 157 2.94 76.70 7.64
N ALA A 158 1.85 75.94 7.68
CA ALA A 158 0.53 76.49 8.01
C ALA A 158 0.53 77.06 9.44
N GLU A 159 1.05 76.30 10.42
CA GLU A 159 1.14 76.75 11.81
C GLU A 159 2.01 78.02 11.95
N LEU A 160 3.13 78.12 11.24
CA LEU A 160 3.94 79.34 11.23
C LEU A 160 3.20 80.55 10.65
N ILE A 161 2.42 80.36 9.58
CA ILE A 161 1.62 81.43 8.98
C ILE A 161 0.54 81.87 9.97
N ASP A 162 -0.18 80.93 10.59
CA ASP A 162 -1.21 81.24 11.58
C ASP A 162 -0.63 82.03 12.76
N ARG A 163 0.51 81.59 13.31
CA ARG A 163 1.21 82.32 14.38
C ARG A 163 1.70 83.71 13.97
N ALA A 164 2.18 83.86 12.73
CA ALA A 164 2.59 85.16 12.21
C ALA A 164 1.38 86.10 12.03
N MET A 165 0.24 85.57 11.58
CA MET A 165 -1.02 86.31 11.47
C MET A 165 -1.55 86.71 12.84
N ASP A 166 -1.52 85.82 13.83
CA ASP A 166 -1.89 86.14 15.22
C ASP A 166 -1.04 87.29 15.77
N MET A 167 0.28 87.23 15.61
CA MET A 167 1.19 88.29 16.05
C MET A 167 0.97 89.60 15.29
N ALA A 168 0.68 89.53 13.99
CA ALA A 168 0.34 90.70 13.20
C ALA A 168 -0.99 91.31 13.67
N MET A 169 -2.04 90.50 13.92
CA MET A 169 -3.32 90.97 14.43
C MET A 169 -3.21 91.58 15.83
N GLU A 170 -2.30 91.08 16.68
CA GLU A 170 -2.03 91.65 18.00
C GLU A 170 -1.32 93.01 17.91
N ARG A 171 -0.31 93.16 17.04
CA ARG A 171 0.49 94.39 16.93
C ARG A 171 -0.07 95.46 16.00
N LEU A 172 -0.76 95.07 14.93
CA LEU A 172 -1.26 95.99 13.90
C LEU A 172 -2.16 97.11 14.44
N PRO A 173 -3.08 96.88 15.41
CA PRO A 173 -3.89 97.95 16.00
C PRO A 173 -3.07 99.01 16.73
N GLU A 174 -1.91 98.66 17.28
CA GLU A 174 -1.04 99.59 18.01
C GLU A 174 -0.20 100.47 17.08
N GLU A 175 0.08 99.99 15.86
CA GLU A 175 0.96 100.65 14.87
C GLU A 175 0.19 101.42 13.78
N ILE A 176 -1.14 101.29 13.67
CA ILE A 176 -1.95 102.00 12.67
C ILE A 176 -2.06 103.50 13.02
N THR A 177 -1.72 104.36 12.05
CA THR A 177 -1.83 105.82 12.19
C THR A 177 -3.09 106.39 11.54
N PRO A 178 -3.54 107.61 11.90
CA PRO A 178 -4.70 108.25 11.27
C PRO A 178 -4.52 108.48 9.75
N GLN A 179 -3.29 108.71 9.28
CA GLN A 179 -3.01 108.84 7.85
C GLN A 179 -3.23 107.53 7.09
N ASP A 180 -2.92 106.38 7.72
CA ASP A 180 -3.15 105.07 7.10
C ASP A 180 -4.63 104.77 6.94
N ASN A 181 -5.47 105.13 7.92
CA ASN A 181 -6.93 104.98 7.84
C ASN A 181 -7.56 105.78 6.69
N ASP A 182 -7.09 107.01 6.47
CA ASP A 182 -7.59 107.85 5.37
C ASP A 182 -7.21 107.25 4.01
N LYS A 183 -5.97 106.75 3.90
CA LYS A 183 -5.49 106.02 2.73
C LYS A 183 -6.27 104.72 2.48
N PHE A 184 -6.56 103.93 3.52
CA PHE A 184 -7.37 102.71 3.37
C PHE A 184 -8.80 103.02 2.92
N THR A 185 -9.39 104.11 3.43
CA THR A 185 -10.73 104.55 3.04
C THR A 185 -10.77 104.95 1.57
N HIS A 186 -9.77 105.72 1.11
CA HIS A 186 -9.64 106.08 -0.30
C HIS A 186 -9.46 104.87 -1.21
N LEU A 187 -8.61 103.91 -0.83
CA LEU A 187 -8.38 102.66 -1.57
C LEU A 187 -9.64 101.79 -1.67
N PHE A 188 -10.40 101.70 -0.58
CA PHE A 188 -11.66 100.95 -0.57
C PHE A 188 -12.69 101.58 -1.53
N LEU A 189 -12.87 102.90 -1.45
CA LEU A 189 -13.77 103.65 -2.31
C LEU A 189 -13.36 103.56 -3.78
N GLU A 190 -12.06 103.62 -4.09
CA GLU A 190 -11.54 103.42 -5.44
C GLU A 190 -11.85 102.00 -5.95
N SER A 191 -11.59 100.97 -5.13
CA SER A 191 -11.82 99.57 -5.51
C SER A 191 -13.30 99.21 -5.73
N THR A 192 -14.23 99.86 -5.01
CA THR A 192 -15.68 99.68 -5.20
C THR A 192 -16.26 100.57 -6.30
N SER A 193 -15.56 101.62 -6.71
CA SER A 193 -15.91 102.45 -7.87
C SER A 193 -15.35 101.94 -9.21
N ALA A 194 -14.43 100.96 -9.14
CA ALA A 194 -13.80 100.32 -10.30
C ALA A 194 -14.47 98.98 -10.71
N GLU A 195 -15.56 98.61 -10.04
CA GLU A 195 -16.51 97.54 -10.42
C GLU A 195 -17.79 98.19 -10.99
#